data_AF-A0AAV4HDD5-F1
#
_entry.id   AF-A0AAV4HDD5-F1
#
_cell.length_a   1.000
_cell.length_b   1.000
_cell.length_c   1.000
_cell.angle_alpha   90.00
_cell.angle_beta   90.00
_cell.angle_gamma   90.00
#
_symmetry.space_group_name_H-M   'P 1'
#
loop_
_entity.id
_entity.type
_entity.pdbx_description
1 polymer ?
#
loop_
_entity_poly.entity_id
_entity_poly.type
_entity_poly.pdbx_seq_one_letter_code
_entity_poly.pdbx_strand_id
1 'polypeptide(L)'
;MWVDGQKDRPVVLRPGFQSLKRMFTVFFNYSDPLVVDILPQDTAMTATYYVQNVLSQVKPAINEQRPKVSTSRILLLHDNAGPYKARAITRPLRVLHHPAYSPDLAPCDFWLFPILKERLAGRKFDRIQDLAKAVKSEPRTIPEEDYLGVFRKWQIRLKRWIESHGEYFEGL
;
A
#
# COMPACT_ATOMS: atom_id res chain seq x y z
N MET A 1 -3.63 20.59 -20.03
CA MET A 1 -3.37 21.84 -20.76
C MET A 1 -4.16 21.77 -22.05
N TRP A 2 -5.24 22.54 -22.17
CA TRP A 2 -5.93 22.71 -23.45
C TRP A 2 -5.04 23.59 -24.32
N VAL A 3 -4.66 23.09 -25.50
CA VAL A 3 -3.83 23.83 -26.44
C VAL A 3 -4.72 24.23 -27.62
N ASP A 4 -4.66 25.50 -27.99
CA ASP A 4 -5.29 26.04 -29.20
C ASP A 4 -4.79 25.27 -30.44
N GLY A 5 -5.67 25.03 -31.40
CA GLY A 5 -5.57 24.03 -32.47
C GLY A 5 -4.40 24.19 -33.46
N GLN A 6 -3.54 25.18 -33.24
CA GLN A 6 -2.37 25.51 -34.05
C GLN A 6 -1.03 25.15 -33.37
N LYS A 7 -1.04 24.68 -32.11
CA LYS A 7 0.19 24.24 -31.42
C LYS A 7 0.25 22.71 -31.32
N ASP A 8 1.42 22.17 -31.65
CA ASP A 8 1.69 20.75 -31.51
C ASP A 8 1.41 20.26 -30.09
N ARG A 9 0.73 19.12 -30.00
CA ARG A 9 0.44 18.48 -28.72
C ARG A 9 1.76 18.15 -28.03
N PRO A 10 1.90 18.42 -26.71
CA PRO A 10 3.10 18.04 -25.99
C PRO A 10 3.32 16.53 -26.09
N VAL A 11 4.52 16.14 -26.54
CA VAL A 11 4.91 14.73 -26.63
C VAL A 11 5.06 14.18 -25.22
N VAL A 12 4.07 13.41 -24.79
CA VAL A 12 4.17 12.64 -23.54
C VAL A 12 4.96 11.37 -23.85
N LEU A 13 6.21 11.31 -23.39
CA LEU A 13 6.98 10.07 -23.40
C LEU A 13 6.21 9.02 -22.59
N ARG A 14 5.80 7.93 -23.24
CA ARG A 14 5.22 6.77 -22.56
C ARG A 14 6.39 5.96 -21.98
N PRO A 15 6.50 5.80 -20.65
CA PRO A 15 7.54 4.97 -20.07
C PRO A 15 7.36 3.53 -20.56
N GLY A 16 8.33 3.00 -21.32
CA GLY A 16 8.31 1.62 -21.79
C GLY A 16 8.60 0.61 -20.66
N PHE A 17 8.56 -0.68 -20.99
CA PHE A 17 8.89 -1.78 -20.05
C PHE A 17 10.27 -1.62 -19.39
N GLN A 18 11.21 -0.91 -20.04
CA GLN A 18 12.57 -0.63 -19.58
C GLN A 18 12.70 0.53 -18.60
N SER A 19 11.59 1.15 -18.20
CA SER A 19 11.64 2.21 -17.18
C SER A 19 12.13 1.66 -15.86
N LEU A 20 13.04 2.37 -15.19
CA LEU A 20 13.50 2.01 -13.86
C LEU A 20 12.30 2.02 -12.90
N LYS A 21 12.06 0.88 -12.24
CA LYS A 21 10.97 0.70 -11.28
C LYS A 21 11.55 0.34 -9.93
N ARG A 22 10.89 0.79 -8.88
CA ARG A 22 11.21 0.46 -7.49
C ARG A 22 9.99 -0.13 -6.82
N MET A 23 10.19 -1.23 -6.11
CA MET A 23 9.16 -1.84 -5.29
C MET A 23 9.19 -1.21 -3.91
N PHE A 24 8.03 -0.84 -3.39
CA PHE A 24 7.86 -0.35 -2.03
C PHE A 24 6.71 -1.12 -1.37
N THR A 25 6.80 -1.26 -0.05
CA THR A 25 5.79 -1.93 0.78
C THR A 25 5.30 -0.93 1.83
N VAL A 26 3.98 -0.79 1.96
CA VAL A 26 3.38 0.10 2.97
C VAL A 26 2.46 -0.69 3.88
N PHE A 27 2.65 -0.51 5.19
CA PHE A 27 1.66 -0.84 6.22
C PHE A 27 1.16 0.45 6.85
N PHE A 28 -0.11 0.48 7.21
CA PHE A 28 -0.73 1.58 7.94
C PHE A 28 -1.78 1.05 8.92
N ASN A 29 -2.11 1.86 9.92
CA ASN A 29 -3.20 1.61 10.86
C ASN A 29 -4.33 2.64 10.64
N TYR A 30 -5.32 2.70 11.53
CA TYR A 30 -6.44 3.62 11.37
C TYR A 30 -6.10 5.11 11.51
N SER A 31 -4.86 5.49 11.88
CA SER A 31 -4.44 6.88 11.98
C SER A 31 -3.27 7.26 11.10
N ASP A 32 -2.31 6.35 10.92
CA ASP A 32 -1.00 6.70 10.36
C ASP A 32 -0.38 5.57 9.54
N PRO A 33 0.54 5.90 8.62
CA PRO A 33 1.46 4.91 8.06
C PRO A 33 2.37 4.36 9.18
N LEU A 34 2.51 3.03 9.21
CA LEU A 34 3.32 2.28 10.16
C LEU A 34 4.71 1.98 9.61
N VAL A 35 4.76 1.33 8.44
CA VAL A 35 6.01 0.90 7.81
C VAL A 35 5.94 1.33 6.36
N VAL A 36 6.99 1.99 5.88
CA VAL A 36 7.18 2.28 4.45
C VAL A 36 8.58 1.80 4.08
N ASP A 37 8.63 0.60 3.52
CA ASP A 37 9.85 -0.04 3.06
C ASP A 37 10.03 0.18 1.55
N ILE A 38 11.29 0.32 1.13
CA ILE A 38 11.65 0.39 -0.29
C ILE A 38 12.67 -0.70 -0.51
N LEU A 39 12.28 -1.69 -1.29
CA LEU A 39 13.11 -2.83 -1.61
C LEU A 39 14.43 -2.32 -2.22
N PRO A 40 15.61 -2.74 -1.74
CA PRO A 40 16.91 -2.34 -2.28
C PRO A 40 17.06 -2.60 -3.78
N GLN A 41 18.09 -1.99 -4.38
CA GLN A 41 18.34 -2.20 -5.80
C GLN A 41 18.85 -3.63 -6.01
N ASP A 42 18.43 -4.24 -7.11
CA ASP A 42 18.89 -5.57 -7.52
C ASP A 42 18.58 -6.69 -6.51
N THR A 43 17.56 -6.47 -5.66
CA THR A 43 17.02 -7.48 -4.75
C THR A 43 15.59 -7.88 -5.14
N ALA A 44 15.26 -9.14 -4.89
CA ALA A 44 13.90 -9.66 -5.07
C ALA A 44 13.13 -9.63 -3.74
N MET A 45 11.82 -9.39 -3.82
CA MET A 45 10.93 -9.53 -2.67
C MET A 45 10.72 -11.01 -2.34
N THR A 46 11.57 -11.53 -1.46
CA THR A 46 11.46 -12.91 -0.94
C THR A 46 10.66 -12.94 0.36
N ALA A 47 10.16 -14.12 0.74
CA ALA A 47 9.50 -14.31 2.04
C ALA A 47 10.44 -13.93 3.20
N THR A 48 11.72 -14.28 3.09
CA THR A 48 12.75 -13.94 4.08
C THR A 48 12.91 -12.43 4.21
N TYR A 49 13.07 -11.72 3.08
CA TYR A 49 13.20 -10.27 3.10
C TYR A 49 11.97 -9.62 3.73
N TYR A 50 10.78 -10.03 3.31
CA TYR A 50 9.51 -9.49 3.82
C TYR A 50 9.35 -9.68 5.34
N VAL A 51 9.64 -10.89 5.85
CA VAL A 51 9.55 -11.16 7.29
C VAL A 51 10.60 -10.38 8.09
N GLN A 52 11.86 -10.42 7.65
CA GLN A 52 12.99 -9.89 8.43
C GLN A 52 13.09 -8.37 8.35
N ASN A 53 12.73 -7.76 7.22
CA ASN A 53 12.91 -6.33 6.98
C ASN A 53 11.61 -5.55 7.03
N VAL A 54 10.44 -6.16 6.74
CA VAL A 54 9.17 -5.39 6.71
C VAL A 54 8.29 -5.73 7.91
N LEU A 55 7.90 -7.00 8.07
CA LEU A 55 6.98 -7.41 9.13
C LEU A 55 7.56 -7.27 10.54
N SER A 56 8.87 -7.48 10.69
CA SER A 56 9.58 -7.31 11.96
C SER A 56 9.43 -5.89 12.53
N GLN A 57 9.24 -4.88 11.66
CA GLN A 57 9.09 -3.47 12.06
C GLN A 57 7.69 -3.13 12.56
N VAL A 58 6.66 -3.94 12.26
CA VAL A 58 5.25 -3.61 12.55
C VAL A 58 4.98 -3.46 14.05
N LYS A 59 5.43 -4.42 14.88
CA LYS A 59 5.23 -4.36 16.33
C LYS A 59 5.99 -3.21 16.99
N PRO A 60 7.29 -2.98 16.69
CA PRO A 60 8.00 -1.79 17.15
C PRO A 60 7.30 -0.49 16.77
N ALA A 61 6.88 -0.33 15.51
CA ALA A 61 6.21 0.88 15.04
C ALA A 61 4.89 1.13 15.78
N ILE A 62 4.10 0.08 16.04
CA ILE A 62 2.87 0.20 16.83
C ILE A 62 3.17 0.57 18.28
N ASN A 63 4.18 -0.03 18.90
CA ASN A 63 4.58 0.30 20.27
C ASN A 63 5.04 1.76 20.39
N GLU A 64 5.76 2.27 19.38
CA GLU A 64 6.23 3.65 19.34
C GLU A 64 5.06 4.63 19.16
N GLN A 65 4.20 4.39 18.17
CA GLN A 65 3.04 5.25 17.93
C GLN A 65 2.00 5.15 19.05
N ARG A 66 1.88 3.97 19.69
CA ARG A 66 0.80 3.62 20.62
C ARG A 66 1.26 2.67 21.74
N PRO A 67 2.06 3.16 22.70
CA PRO A 67 2.64 2.32 23.75
C PRO A 67 1.61 1.66 24.69
N LYS A 68 0.37 2.19 24.73
CA LYS A 68 -0.72 1.66 25.55
C LYS A 68 -1.51 0.54 24.88
N VAL A 69 -1.31 0.29 23.58
CA VAL A 69 -2.06 -0.73 22.83
C VAL A 69 -1.30 -2.05 22.87
N SER A 70 -1.98 -3.13 23.28
CA SER A 70 -1.38 -4.46 23.27
C SER A 70 -1.13 -4.94 21.83
N THR A 71 0.11 -5.28 21.52
CA THR A 71 0.51 -5.86 20.23
C THR A 71 0.07 -7.32 20.05
N SER A 72 -0.46 -7.97 21.11
CA SER A 72 -0.94 -9.36 21.06
C SER A 72 -2.22 -9.52 20.22
N ARG A 73 -2.97 -8.45 20.00
CA ARG A 73 -4.27 -8.46 19.28
C ARG A 73 -4.20 -7.85 17.88
N ILE A 74 -2.99 -7.62 17.36
CA ILE A 74 -2.83 -7.07 16.01
C ILE A 74 -3.36 -8.09 14.99
N LEU A 75 -4.25 -7.61 14.13
CA LEU A 75 -4.76 -8.31 12.97
C LEU A 75 -4.05 -7.73 11.74
N LEU A 76 -3.41 -8.60 10.95
CA LEU A 76 -2.71 -8.22 9.74
C LEU A 76 -3.59 -8.56 8.53
N LEU A 77 -3.89 -7.56 7.71
CA LEU A 77 -4.46 -7.75 6.38
C LEU A 77 -3.35 -7.52 5.34
N HIS A 78 -3.10 -8.51 4.50
CA HIS A 78 -2.23 -8.41 3.33
C HIS A 78 -2.72 -9.36 2.24
N ASP A 79 -2.20 -9.21 1.02
CA ASP A 79 -2.58 -10.03 -0.12
C ASP A 79 -1.97 -11.45 -0.05
N ASN A 80 -2.58 -12.37 -0.79
CA ASN A 80 -2.18 -13.77 -0.84
C ASN A 80 -1.04 -14.03 -1.84
N ALA A 81 -0.08 -13.12 -2.08
CA ALA A 81 1.02 -13.45 -2.98
C ALA A 81 1.96 -14.51 -2.41
N GLY A 82 2.71 -15.20 -3.29
CA GLY A 82 3.56 -16.35 -2.95
C GLY A 82 4.53 -16.11 -1.78
N PRO A 83 5.33 -15.02 -1.76
CA PRO A 83 6.21 -14.68 -0.65
C PRO A 83 5.48 -14.50 0.68
N TYR A 84 4.18 -14.22 0.64
CA TYR A 84 3.38 -13.83 1.80
C TYR A 84 2.61 -14.99 2.45
N LYS A 85 2.60 -16.17 1.81
CA LYS A 85 1.96 -17.40 2.34
C LYS A 85 2.87 -18.24 3.23
N ALA A 86 4.13 -17.85 3.40
CA ALA A 86 5.09 -18.64 4.16
C ALA A 86 4.64 -18.77 5.63
N ARG A 87 4.70 -19.98 6.21
CA ARG A 87 4.38 -20.26 7.62
C ARG A 87 5.19 -19.40 8.62
N ALA A 88 6.32 -18.85 8.19
CA ALA A 88 7.10 -17.88 8.95
C ALA A 88 6.34 -16.57 9.23
N ILE A 89 5.36 -16.20 8.38
CA ILE A 89 4.56 -14.97 8.45
C ILE A 89 3.39 -15.10 9.42
N THR A 90 2.86 -16.32 9.60
CA THR A 90 1.72 -16.58 10.48
C THR A 90 2.10 -16.69 11.96
N ARG A 91 3.39 -16.73 12.30
CA ARG A 91 3.88 -16.79 13.68
C ARG A 91 3.90 -15.44 14.41
N PRO A 92 4.33 -14.31 13.82
CA PRO A 92 4.39 -13.04 14.55
C PRO A 92 3.04 -12.35 14.75
N LEU A 93 2.08 -12.54 13.85
CA LEU A 93 0.81 -11.80 13.83
C LEU A 93 -0.37 -12.70 13.41
N ARG A 94 -1.58 -12.35 13.85
CA ARG A 94 -2.81 -13.01 13.39
C ARG A 94 -3.18 -12.45 12.02
N VAL A 95 -3.09 -13.27 10.98
CA VAL A 95 -3.42 -12.87 9.60
C VAL A 95 -4.92 -13.01 9.37
N LEU A 96 -5.54 -11.98 8.81
CA LEU A 96 -6.92 -12.00 8.36
C LEU A 96 -7.03 -12.74 7.04
N HIS A 97 -8.10 -13.51 6.88
CA HIS A 97 -8.39 -14.13 5.60
C HIS A 97 -8.68 -13.04 4.56
N HIS A 98 -7.94 -13.05 3.46
CA HIS A 98 -8.18 -12.21 2.31
C HIS A 98 -8.51 -13.13 1.12
N PRO A 99 -9.62 -12.91 0.40
CA PRO A 99 -9.95 -13.71 -0.78
C PRO A 99 -8.93 -13.51 -1.91
N ALA A 100 -8.85 -14.48 -2.82
CA ALA A 100 -7.96 -14.41 -3.98
C ALA A 100 -8.47 -13.37 -4.98
N TYR A 101 -7.55 -12.61 -5.57
CA TYR A 101 -7.85 -11.62 -6.63
C TYR A 101 -8.84 -10.51 -6.21
N SER A 102 -8.88 -10.09 -4.93
CA SER A 102 -9.84 -9.09 -4.45
C SER A 102 -9.20 -7.74 -4.06
N PRO A 103 -8.62 -7.00 -5.02
CA PRO A 103 -8.04 -5.68 -4.74
C PRO A 103 -9.10 -4.67 -4.27
N ASP A 104 -10.37 -4.87 -4.62
CA ASP A 104 -11.52 -4.10 -4.14
C ASP A 104 -11.75 -4.22 -2.63
N LEU A 105 -11.17 -5.24 -1.99
CA LEU A 105 -11.21 -5.49 -0.54
C LEU A 105 -9.90 -5.16 0.17
N ALA A 106 -8.87 -4.71 -0.55
CA ALA A 106 -7.58 -4.34 0.01
C ALA A 106 -7.48 -2.81 0.12
N PRO A 107 -7.44 -2.22 1.35
CA PRO A 107 -7.33 -0.78 1.54
C PRO A 107 -6.12 -0.13 0.87
N CYS A 108 -5.03 -0.87 0.67
CA CYS A 108 -3.89 -0.39 -0.10
C CYS A 108 -4.26 -0.14 -1.57
N ASP A 109 -4.99 -1.08 -2.19
CA ASP A 109 -5.27 -1.05 -3.62
C ASP A 109 -6.41 -0.11 -3.98
N PHE A 110 -7.52 -0.12 -3.23
CA PHE A 110 -8.67 0.73 -3.56
C PHE A 110 -8.55 2.19 -3.08
N TRP A 111 -7.59 2.50 -2.19
CA TRP A 111 -7.49 3.83 -1.57
C TRP A 111 -6.08 4.40 -1.54
N LEU A 112 -5.12 3.75 -0.87
CA LEU A 112 -3.80 4.35 -0.64
C LEU A 112 -3.00 4.53 -1.93
N PHE A 113 -2.86 3.47 -2.73
CA PHE A 113 -2.08 3.52 -3.97
C PHE A 113 -2.67 4.47 -5.01
N PRO A 114 -4.00 4.58 -5.19
CA PRO A 114 -4.60 5.65 -6.00
C PRO A 114 -4.14 7.06 -5.57
N ILE A 115 -4.18 7.38 -4.27
CA ILE A 115 -3.73 8.67 -3.74
C ILE A 115 -2.24 8.89 -4.02
N LEU A 116 -1.39 7.90 -3.72
CA LEU A 116 0.05 8.02 -3.97
C LEU A 116 0.36 8.17 -5.47
N LYS A 117 -0.35 7.44 -6.32
CA LYS A 117 -0.21 7.53 -7.77
C LYS A 117 -0.56 8.93 -8.26
N GLU A 118 -1.65 9.51 -7.78
CA GLU A 118 -2.04 10.88 -8.13
C GLU A 118 -0.98 11.89 -7.66
N ARG A 119 -0.55 11.81 -6.40
CA ARG A 119 0.40 12.77 -5.82
C ARG A 119 1.78 12.68 -6.45
N LEU A 120 2.22 11.49 -6.84
CA LEU A 120 3.51 11.26 -7.50
C LEU A 120 3.44 11.39 -9.03
N ALA A 121 2.25 11.50 -9.62
CA ALA A 121 2.09 11.61 -11.06
C ALA A 121 2.83 12.83 -11.61
N GLY A 122 3.54 12.63 -12.73
CA GLY A 122 4.28 13.69 -13.41
C GLY A 122 5.56 14.17 -12.72
N ARG A 123 5.83 13.73 -11.48
CA ARG A 123 7.11 14.04 -10.80
C ARG A 123 8.23 13.20 -11.41
N LYS A 124 9.38 13.85 -11.63
CA LYS A 124 10.62 13.18 -12.06
C LYS A 124 11.58 13.12 -10.87
N PHE A 125 12.22 11.97 -10.70
CA PHE A 125 13.19 11.75 -9.65
C PHE A 125 14.52 11.33 -10.29
N ASP A 126 15.54 12.16 -10.15
CA ASP A 126 16.86 11.88 -10.71
C ASP A 126 17.64 10.89 -9.84
N ARG A 127 17.31 10.80 -8.56
CA ARG A 127 17.94 9.89 -7.59
C ARG A 127 16.90 9.00 -6.90
N ILE A 128 17.28 7.76 -6.65
CA ILE A 128 16.45 6.78 -5.93
C ILE A 128 16.14 7.29 -4.51
N GLN A 129 17.07 8.00 -3.88
CA GLN A 129 16.89 8.59 -2.55
C GLN A 129 15.76 9.63 -2.54
N ASP A 130 15.58 10.39 -3.63
CA ASP A 130 14.54 11.42 -3.72
C ASP A 130 13.17 10.77 -3.90
N LEU A 131 13.07 9.76 -4.76
CA LEU A 131 11.87 8.92 -4.87
C LEU A 131 11.55 8.29 -3.51
N ALA A 132 12.57 7.77 -2.83
CA ALA A 132 12.40 7.12 -1.54
C ALA A 132 11.88 8.06 -0.46
N LYS A 133 12.40 9.28 -0.42
CA LYS A 133 11.94 10.33 0.47
C LYS A 133 10.48 10.69 0.18
N ALA A 134 10.12 10.85 -1.09
CA ALA A 134 8.76 11.16 -1.50
C ALA A 134 7.77 10.05 -1.12
N VAL A 135 8.07 8.79 -1.43
CA VAL A 135 7.21 7.65 -1.07
C VAL A 135 7.06 7.51 0.45
N LYS A 136 8.08 7.86 1.24
CA LYS A 136 8.01 7.85 2.71
C LYS A 136 7.25 9.04 3.30
N SER A 137 7.24 10.19 2.63
CA SER A 137 6.60 11.40 3.12
C SER A 137 5.13 11.51 2.71
N GLU A 138 4.77 11.13 1.49
CA GLU A 138 3.41 11.33 0.97
C GLU A 138 2.30 10.63 1.79
N PRO A 139 2.45 9.40 2.29
CA PRO A 139 1.46 8.81 3.20
C PRO A 139 1.28 9.63 4.49
N ARG A 140 2.35 10.28 4.98
CA ARG A 140 2.31 11.05 6.24
C ARG A 140 1.62 12.40 6.10
N THR A 141 1.31 12.84 4.89
CA THR A 141 0.54 14.06 4.64
C THR A 141 -0.95 13.76 4.44
N ILE A 142 -1.37 12.50 4.53
CA ILE A 142 -2.79 12.11 4.54
C ILE A 142 -3.33 12.34 5.96
N PRO A 143 -4.47 13.05 6.12
CA PRO A 143 -5.07 13.27 7.44
C PRO A 143 -5.48 11.97 8.14
N GLU A 144 -5.46 11.98 9.48
CA GLU A 144 -5.91 10.85 10.30
C GLU A 144 -7.38 10.47 10.00
N GLU A 145 -8.25 11.45 9.75
CA GLU A 145 -9.65 11.17 9.42
C GLU A 145 -9.84 10.35 8.14
N ASP A 146 -8.93 10.49 7.17
CA ASP A 146 -8.97 9.75 5.91
C ASP A 146 -8.52 8.30 6.13
N TYR A 147 -7.48 8.09 6.94
CA TYR A 147 -7.10 6.75 7.40
C TYR A 147 -8.25 6.09 8.14
N LEU A 148 -8.91 6.76 9.09
CA LEU A 148 -10.06 6.18 9.77
C LEU A 148 -11.22 5.91 8.79
N GLY A 149 -11.44 6.82 7.85
CA GLY A 149 -12.45 6.73 6.80
C GLY A 149 -12.28 5.49 5.92
N VAL A 150 -11.05 5.10 5.58
CA VAL A 150 -10.81 3.91 4.74
C VAL A 150 -11.24 2.62 5.43
N PHE A 151 -11.07 2.50 6.76
CA PHE A 151 -11.54 1.33 7.50
C PHE A 151 -13.07 1.22 7.52
N ARG A 152 -13.78 2.36 7.56
CA ARG A 152 -15.24 2.37 7.43
C ARG A 152 -15.68 1.95 6.02
N LYS A 153 -15.03 2.48 4.98
CA LYS A 153 -15.27 2.07 3.59
C LYS A 153 -14.98 0.58 3.38
N TRP A 154 -13.92 0.07 4.00
CA TRP A 154 -13.58 -1.35 3.98
C TRP A 154 -14.67 -2.22 4.59
N GLN A 155 -15.25 -1.82 5.73
CA GLN A 155 -16.40 -2.54 6.32
C GLN A 155 -17.62 -2.57 5.40
N ILE A 156 -17.90 -1.47 4.68
CA ILE A 156 -19.01 -1.42 3.70
C ILE A 156 -18.72 -2.36 2.53
N ARG A 157 -17.49 -2.32 2.00
CA ARG A 157 -17.01 -3.22 0.93
C ARG A 157 -17.17 -4.70 1.31
N LEU A 158 -16.76 -5.07 2.53
CA LEU A 158 -16.92 -6.44 3.04
C LEU A 158 -18.39 -6.87 3.13
N LYS A 159 -19.29 -5.98 3.59
CA LYS A 159 -20.73 -6.28 3.63
C LYS A 159 -21.29 -6.52 2.23
N ARG A 160 -20.95 -5.66 1.28
CA ARG A 160 -21.37 -5.84 -0.12
C ARG A 160 -20.82 -7.11 -0.74
N TRP A 161 -19.57 -7.47 -0.43
CA TRP A 161 -18.99 -8.74 -0.88
C TRP A 161 -19.76 -9.97 -0.35
N ILE A 162 -20.23 -9.91 0.89
CA ILE A 162 -21.09 -10.96 1.47
C ILE A 162 -22.46 -10.99 0.76
N GLU A 163 -23.06 -9.82 0.55
CA GLU A 163 -24.36 -9.67 -0.14
C GLU A 163 -24.29 -10.09 -1.62
N SER A 164 -23.14 -9.90 -2.27
CA SER A 164 -22.89 -10.32 -3.66
C SER A 164 -22.46 -11.79 -3.77
N HIS A 165 -22.47 -12.55 -2.67
CA HIS A 165 -22.02 -13.94 -2.63
C HIS A 165 -20.58 -14.15 -3.14
N GLY A 166 -19.73 -13.15 -2.98
CA GLY A 166 -18.33 -13.21 -3.38
C GLY A 166 -18.01 -12.59 -4.75
N GLU A 167 -19.02 -12.15 -5.51
CA GLU A 167 -18.85 -11.50 -6.80
C GLU A 167 -18.34 -10.05 -6.68
N TYR A 168 -17.63 -9.59 -7.71
CA TYR A 168 -17.18 -8.20 -7.80
C TYR A 168 -18.38 -7.24 -7.89
N PHE A 169 -18.24 -6.06 -7.29
CA PHE A 169 -19.25 -5.01 -7.33
C PHE A 169 -18.63 -3.67 -7.73
N GLU A 170 -19.39 -2.85 -8.45
CA GLU A 170 -19.00 -1.49 -8.84
C GLU A 170 -19.70 -0.42 -7.98
N GLY A 171 -19.10 0.78 -7.89
CA GLY A 171 -19.73 1.98 -7.34
C GLY A 171 -19.80 2.07 -5.81
N LEU A 172 -18.74 2.60 -5.17
CA LEU A 172 -18.64 2.75 -3.71
C LEU A 172 -17.89 4.02 -3.30
#